data_AF-A0AAV4EXU3-F1
#
_entry.id   AF-A0AAV4EXU3-F1
#
_cell.length_a   1.000
_cell.length_b   1.000
_cell.length_c   1.000
_cell.angle_alpha   90.00
_cell.angle_beta   90.00
_cell.angle_gamma   90.00
#
_symmetry.space_group_name_H-M   'P 1'
#
loop_
_entity.id
_entity.type
_entity.pdbx_description
1 polymer ?
#
loop_
_entity_poly.entity_id
_entity_poly.type
_entity_poly.pdbx_seq_one_letter_code
_entity_poly.pdbx_strand_id
1 'polypeptide(L)'
;MKASAVCFMFAGINASSSSGETWKPGLGCPVHGCRLKVARDVFELRRHWKEKHEEITAMFHCSACSFVSKRRYGVIQHYRQRHDRDVPKGSGTCIGSVEYQHNKEFIDPHPFTLESLLR
;
A
#
# COMPACT_ATOMS: atom_id res chain seq x y z
N MET A 1 -2.21 45.17 -25.45
CA MET A 1 -1.62 44.70 -24.18
C MET A 1 -0.60 43.61 -24.49
N LYS A 2 0.52 43.61 -23.77
CA LYS A 2 1.82 43.01 -24.10
C LYS A 2 1.80 41.46 -24.14
N ALA A 3 2.76 40.93 -24.91
CA ALA A 3 3.06 39.53 -25.21
C ALA A 3 3.32 38.60 -24.00
N SER A 4 3.16 37.29 -24.20
CA SER A 4 4.28 36.33 -24.12
C SER A 4 3.80 34.88 -24.34
N ALA A 5 4.41 34.23 -25.33
CA ALA A 5 4.45 32.78 -25.44
C ALA A 5 5.56 32.25 -24.54
N VAL A 6 5.35 31.12 -23.86
CA VAL A 6 6.46 30.24 -23.47
C VAL A 6 6.04 28.78 -23.64
N CYS A 7 6.74 28.16 -24.60
CA CYS A 7 6.85 26.73 -24.81
C CYS A 7 7.62 26.10 -23.64
N PHE A 8 7.11 25.01 -23.05
CA PHE A 8 7.96 24.06 -22.32
C PHE A 8 7.56 22.62 -22.64
N MET A 9 8.25 22.13 -23.67
CA MET A 9 8.82 20.79 -23.84
C MET A 9 8.22 19.63 -23.02
N PHE A 10 7.74 18.64 -23.75
CA PHE A 10 7.67 17.25 -23.32
C PHE A 10 9.05 16.80 -22.80
N ALA A 11 9.17 16.61 -21.49
CA ALA A 11 10.23 15.76 -20.95
C ALA A 11 9.75 14.31 -21.07
N GLY A 12 10.01 13.70 -22.23
CA GLY A 12 10.03 12.25 -22.36
C GLY A 12 11.11 11.72 -21.42
N ILE A 13 10.70 10.99 -20.38
CA ILE A 13 11.64 10.28 -19.53
C ILE A 13 12.05 9.02 -20.31
N ASN A 14 13.18 9.14 -21.00
CA ASN A 14 13.94 8.00 -21.49
C ASN A 14 14.55 7.34 -20.23
N ALA A 15 14.02 6.20 -19.81
CA ALA A 15 14.58 5.40 -18.72
C ALA A 15 14.88 3.99 -19.21
N SER A 16 15.82 3.89 -20.15
CA SER A 16 16.59 2.68 -20.37
C SER A 16 17.87 2.80 -19.53
N SER A 17 17.88 2.29 -18.30
CA SER A 17 19.11 1.98 -17.55
C SER A 17 18.79 1.07 -16.37
N SER A 18 18.94 -0.23 -16.63
CA SER A 18 19.00 -1.29 -15.63
C SER A 18 20.34 -1.25 -14.90
N SER A 19 20.38 -0.80 -13.65
CA SER A 19 21.33 -1.28 -12.62
C SER A 19 21.12 -0.59 -11.26
N GLY A 20 20.34 -1.20 -10.37
CA GLY A 20 20.60 -1.17 -8.92
C GLY A 20 20.16 0.03 -8.09
N GLU A 21 19.26 0.90 -8.54
CA GLU A 21 18.82 2.03 -7.70
C GLU A 21 17.82 1.61 -6.61
N THR A 22 18.20 1.83 -5.34
CA THR A 22 17.30 1.76 -4.17
C THR A 22 16.18 2.80 -4.30
N TRP A 23 14.95 2.42 -3.91
CA TRP A 23 13.82 3.34 -3.86
C TRP A 23 14.01 4.45 -2.81
N LYS A 24 13.46 5.64 -3.08
CA LYS A 24 13.53 6.82 -2.18
C LYS A 24 12.14 7.42 -1.92
N PRO A 25 11.90 8.02 -0.73
CA PRO A 25 10.70 8.79 -0.44
C PRO A 25 10.38 9.81 -1.54
N GLY A 26 9.09 9.90 -1.90
CA GLY A 26 8.61 10.75 -2.99
C GLY A 26 8.54 10.04 -4.35
N LEU A 27 9.16 8.88 -4.51
CA LEU A 27 9.07 8.08 -5.73
C LEU A 27 7.85 7.15 -5.73
N GLY A 28 7.41 6.77 -6.93
CA GLY A 28 6.38 5.76 -7.15
C GLY A 28 6.88 4.33 -7.01
N CYS A 29 5.99 3.36 -7.22
CA CYS A 29 6.37 1.96 -7.32
C CYS A 29 7.04 1.71 -8.68
N PRO A 30 8.23 1.06 -8.73
CA PRO A 30 8.93 0.81 -9.99
C PRO A 30 8.38 -0.39 -10.77
N VAL A 31 7.47 -1.19 -10.19
CA VAL A 31 6.88 -2.36 -10.84
C VAL A 31 6.06 -1.95 -12.05
N HIS A 32 6.32 -2.59 -13.20
CA HIS A 32 5.61 -2.31 -14.45
C HIS A 32 4.09 -2.53 -14.30
N GLY A 33 3.29 -1.60 -14.83
CA GLY A 33 1.83 -1.64 -14.71
C GLY A 33 1.27 -1.25 -13.34
N CYS A 34 2.11 -1.06 -12.33
CA CYS A 34 1.69 -0.55 -11.04
C CYS A 34 1.42 0.97 -11.10
N ARG A 35 0.33 1.42 -10.45
CA ARG A 35 -0.16 2.81 -10.54
C ARG A 35 0.19 3.68 -9.33
N LEU A 36 0.99 3.18 -8.38
CA LEU A 36 1.42 4.02 -7.25
C LEU A 36 2.43 5.05 -7.75
N LYS A 37 2.01 6.32 -7.84
CA LYS A 37 2.85 7.41 -8.35
C LYS A 37 3.84 7.97 -7.32
N VAL A 38 3.47 7.94 -6.04
CA VAL A 38 4.26 8.50 -4.93
C VAL A 38 3.98 7.70 -3.65
N ALA A 39 5.03 7.30 -2.93
CA ALA A 39 4.97 6.94 -1.52
C ALA A 39 5.85 7.91 -0.71
N ARG A 40 5.31 8.44 0.38
CA ARG A 40 5.93 9.50 1.19
C ARG A 40 7.05 8.98 2.08
N ASP A 41 7.01 7.70 2.43
CA ASP A 41 7.98 7.05 3.28
C ASP A 41 8.04 5.55 3.01
N VAL A 42 8.99 4.87 3.65
CA VAL A 42 9.19 3.43 3.54
C VAL A 42 7.99 2.64 4.05
N PHE A 43 7.22 3.16 5.02
CA PHE A 43 6.04 2.45 5.55
C PHE A 43 4.92 2.40 4.50
N GLU A 44 4.69 3.48 3.76
CA GLU A 44 3.74 3.53 2.66
C GLU A 44 4.12 2.56 1.54
N LEU A 45 5.40 2.53 1.15
CA LEU A 45 5.88 1.58 0.15
C LEU A 45 5.73 0.13 0.64
N ARG A 46 6.16 -0.19 1.87
CA ARG A 46 6.02 -1.54 2.43
C ARG A 46 4.56 -1.99 2.49
N ARG A 47 3.65 -1.10 2.89
CA ARG A 47 2.21 -1.40 2.90
C ARG A 47 1.69 -1.64 1.48
N HIS A 48 2.05 -0.77 0.54
CA HIS A 48 1.67 -0.91 -0.85
C HIS A 48 2.15 -2.25 -1.44
N TRP A 49 3.40 -2.62 -1.17
CA TRP A 49 3.98 -3.88 -1.62
C TRP A 49 3.17 -5.08 -1.13
N LYS A 50 2.85 -5.13 0.16
CA LYS A 50 2.01 -6.20 0.73
C LYS A 50 0.60 -6.28 0.13
N GLU A 51 0.06 -5.17 -0.35
CA GLU A 51 -1.29 -5.10 -0.91
C GLU A 51 -1.34 -5.40 -2.40
N LYS A 52 -0.24 -5.22 -3.14
CA LYS A 52 -0.21 -5.28 -4.61
C LYS A 52 0.78 -6.27 -5.18
N HIS A 53 1.82 -6.63 -4.45
CA HIS A 53 2.96 -7.42 -4.95
C HIS A 53 3.23 -8.67 -4.13
N GLU A 54 2.41 -8.96 -3.13
CA GLU A 54 2.33 -10.27 -2.48
C GLU A 54 1.13 -11.04 -3.05
N GLU A 55 1.37 -12.31 -3.42
CA GLU A 55 0.35 -13.20 -3.97
C GLU A 55 -0.74 -13.55 -2.95
N ILE A 56 -0.37 -13.56 -1.67
CA ILE A 56 -1.25 -13.91 -0.56
C ILE A 56 -1.40 -12.70 0.35
N THR A 57 -2.64 -12.32 0.63
CA THR A 57 -2.97 -11.21 1.52
C THR A 57 -3.69 -11.69 2.77
N ALA A 58 -3.45 -11.01 3.89
CA ALA A 58 -4.11 -11.29 5.15
C ALA A 58 -5.45 -10.54 5.24
N MET A 59 -6.49 -11.27 5.65
CA MET A 59 -7.82 -10.78 5.93
C MET A 59 -8.05 -10.82 7.44
N PHE A 60 -8.23 -9.66 8.04
CA PHE A 60 -8.44 -9.48 9.46
C PHE A 60 -9.93 -9.39 9.74
N HIS A 61 -10.44 -10.31 10.57
CA HIS A 61 -11.84 -10.33 10.97
C HIS A 61 -12.05 -9.49 12.23
N CYS A 62 -13.20 -8.86 12.34
CA CYS A 62 -13.67 -8.25 13.58
C CYS A 62 -14.04 -9.35 14.57
N SER A 63 -13.70 -9.17 15.85
CA SER A 63 -14.05 -10.15 16.88
C SER A 63 -15.54 -10.14 17.27
N ALA A 64 -16.27 -9.07 16.96
CA ALA A 64 -17.66 -8.87 17.37
C ALA A 64 -18.70 -9.03 16.24
N CYS A 65 -18.28 -9.02 14.97
CA CYS A 65 -19.20 -9.20 13.83
C CYS A 65 -18.47 -9.71 12.58
N SER A 66 -19.21 -9.94 11.49
CA SER A 66 -18.69 -10.44 10.21
C SER A 66 -17.91 -9.41 9.38
N PHE A 67 -17.50 -8.28 9.96
CA PHE A 67 -16.70 -7.28 9.25
C PHE A 67 -15.27 -7.79 9.04
N VAL A 68 -14.75 -7.59 7.83
CA VAL A 68 -13.40 -8.03 7.45
C VAL A 68 -12.66 -6.88 6.77
N SER A 69 -11.36 -6.76 7.02
CA SER A 69 -10.49 -5.80 6.35
C SER A 69 -9.15 -6.40 5.96
N LYS A 70 -8.55 -5.91 4.87
CA LYS A 70 -7.15 -6.22 4.50
C LYS A 70 -6.13 -5.60 5.46
N ARG A 71 -6.55 -4.67 6.34
CA ARG A 71 -5.68 -3.95 7.27
C ARG A 71 -6.16 -4.09 8.70
N ARG A 72 -5.24 -4.39 9.62
CA ARG A 72 -5.49 -4.39 11.08
C ARG A 72 -6.14 -3.09 11.57
N TYR A 73 -5.61 -1.94 11.14
CA TYR A 73 -6.15 -0.63 11.52
C TYR A 73 -7.62 -0.46 11.09
N GLY A 74 -8.01 -1.02 9.94
CA GLY A 74 -9.39 -0.96 9.46
C GLY A 74 -10.36 -1.67 10.40
N VAL A 75 -9.96 -2.82 10.96
CA VAL A 75 -10.75 -3.54 11.97
C VAL A 75 -10.81 -2.76 13.29
N ILE A 76 -9.68 -2.22 13.76
CA ILE A 76 -9.64 -1.41 14.99
C ILE A 76 -10.56 -0.19 14.89
N GLN A 77 -10.48 0.53 13.76
CA GLN A 77 -11.33 1.71 13.52
C GLN A 77 -12.80 1.31 13.40
N HIS A 78 -13.11 0.26 12.65
CA HIS A 78 -14.46 -0.30 12.56
C HIS A 78 -15.02 -0.61 13.96
N TYR A 79 -14.24 -1.31 14.77
CA TYR A 79 -14.63 -1.73 16.11
C TYR A 79 -14.91 -0.50 17.00
N ARG A 80 -14.01 0.49 16.98
CA ARG A 80 -14.20 1.75 17.72
C ARG A 80 -15.45 2.52 17.30
N GLN A 81 -15.86 2.42 16.04
CA GLN A 81 -17.02 3.16 15.54
C GLN A 81 -18.34 2.40 15.76
N ARG A 82 -18.30 1.08 15.86
CA ARG A 82 -19.50 0.23 15.83
C ARG A 82 -19.75 -0.55 17.12
N HIS A 83 -18.72 -0.81 17.92
CA HIS A 83 -18.75 -1.70 19.09
C HIS A 83 -18.22 -1.02 20.38
N ASP A 84 -17.60 0.16 20.28
CA ASP A 84 -16.99 0.89 21.43
C ASP A 84 -18.01 1.43 22.45
N ARG A 85 -19.30 1.40 22.12
CA ARG A 85 -20.36 1.72 23.11
C ARG A 85 -20.55 0.60 24.13
N ASP A 86 -20.08 -0.61 23.84
CA ASP A 86 -20.43 -1.83 24.58
C ASP A 86 -19.23 -2.52 25.27
N VAL A 87 -18.03 -1.93 25.22
CA VAL A 87 -16.82 -2.57 25.78
C VAL A 87 -16.23 -1.78 26.97
N PRO A 88 -16.14 -2.38 28.16
CA PRO A 88 -15.38 -1.81 29.26
C PRO A 88 -13.91 -1.63 28.83
N LYS A 89 -13.41 -0.40 28.93
CA LYS A 89 -12.01 -0.06 28.59
C LYS A 89 -11.05 -1.06 29.24
N GLY A 90 -10.39 -1.88 28.43
CA GLY A 90 -9.35 -2.82 28.87
C GLY A 90 -9.57 -4.29 28.53
N SER A 91 -10.74 -4.70 28.04
CA SER A 91 -10.96 -6.11 27.66
C SER A 91 -10.62 -6.38 26.18
N GLY A 92 -9.40 -6.84 25.95
CA GLY A 92 -9.05 -7.94 25.03
C GLY A 92 -9.66 -7.98 23.62
N THR A 93 -8.86 -7.53 22.65
CA THR A 93 -8.83 -7.98 21.23
C THR A 93 -10.05 -7.66 20.34
N CYS A 94 -10.05 -6.46 19.77
CA CYS A 94 -10.95 -6.03 18.69
C CYS A 94 -10.73 -6.77 17.35
N ILE A 95 -9.64 -7.53 17.23
CA ILE A 95 -9.30 -8.33 16.05
C ILE A 95 -9.59 -9.80 16.39
N GLY A 96 -10.44 -10.43 15.58
CA GLY A 96 -10.75 -11.86 15.63
C GLY A 96 -9.71 -12.70 14.89
N SER A 97 -10.17 -13.66 14.09
CA SER A 97 -9.32 -14.52 13.28
C SER A 97 -8.58 -13.76 12.17
N VAL A 98 -7.48 -14.34 11.70
CA VAL A 98 -6.75 -13.90 10.51
C VAL A 98 -6.79 -15.02 9.49
N GLU A 99 -7.29 -14.73 8.31
CA GLU A 99 -7.31 -15.66 7.18
C GLU A 99 -6.37 -15.17 6.09
N TYR A 100 -5.83 -16.11 5.31
CA TYR A 100 -4.95 -15.82 4.18
C TYR A 100 -5.65 -16.21 2.89
N GLN A 101 -5.66 -15.29 1.92
CA GLN A 101 -6.36 -15.48 0.65
C GLN A 101 -5.49 -14.98 -0.51
N HIS A 102 -5.70 -15.55 -1.71
CA HIS A 102 -5.06 -15.03 -2.91
C HIS A 102 -5.46 -13.58 -3.17
N ASN A 103 -4.46 -12.75 -3.42
CA ASN A 103 -4.63 -11.34 -3.68
C ASN A 103 -5.15 -11.13 -5.11
N LYS A 104 -6.45 -10.84 -5.22
CA LYS A 104 -7.10 -10.54 -6.50
C LYS A 104 -6.54 -9.30 -7.22
N GLU A 105 -5.78 -8.47 -6.51
CA GLU A 105 -5.14 -7.26 -7.04
C GLU A 105 -3.62 -7.43 -7.21
N PHE A 106 -3.15 -8.68 -7.24
CA PHE A 106 -1.74 -9.01 -7.42
C PHE A 106 -1.22 -8.51 -8.78
N ILE A 107 -0.07 -7.88 -8.73
CA ILE A 107 0.75 -7.46 -9.87
C ILE A 107 2.13 -8.06 -9.63
N ASP A 108 2.58 -8.90 -10.57
CA ASP A 108 3.89 -9.54 -10.49
C ASP A 108 4.99 -8.49 -10.35
N PRO A 109 5.75 -8.49 -9.24
CA PRO A 109 6.79 -7.50 -9.01
C PRO A 109 8.08 -7.76 -9.80
N HIS A 110 8.23 -8.89 -10.49
CA HIS A 110 9.46 -9.22 -11.21
C HIS A 110 9.89 -8.06 -12.14
N PRO A 111 11.18 -7.63 -12.12
CA PRO A 111 12.33 -8.26 -11.46
C PRO A 111 12.62 -7.79 -10.01
N PHE A 112 11.73 -7.00 -9.42
CA PHE A 112 11.96 -6.39 -8.10
C PHE A 112 11.53 -7.30 -6.95
N THR A 113 12.21 -7.16 -5.83
CA THR A 113 11.79 -7.64 -4.49
C THR A 113 11.69 -6.46 -3.54
N LEU A 114 10.89 -6.56 -2.47
CA LEU A 114 10.81 -5.48 -1.49
C LEU A 114 12.18 -5.20 -0.87
N GLU A 115 12.96 -6.24 -0.60
CA GLU A 115 14.31 -6.17 -0.05
C GLU A 115 15.25 -5.44 -1.01
N SER A 116 15.16 -5.71 -2.32
CA SER A 116 15.98 -5.01 -3.33
C SER A 116 15.69 -3.51 -3.38
N LEU A 117 14.45 -3.09 -3.13
CA LEU A 117 14.05 -1.68 -3.15
C LEU A 117 14.41 -0.93 -1.88
N LEU A 118 14.59 -1.61 -0.75
CA LEU A 118 14.81 -1.00 0.56
C LEU A 118 16.27 -1.10 1.05
N ARG A 119 17.19 -1.49 0.16
CA ARG A 119 18.61 -1.69 0.47
C ARG A 119 19.35 -0.37 0.75
#